data_AF-A0A821I028-F1
#
_entry.id   AF-A0A821I028-F1
#
_cell.length_a   1.000
_cell.length_b   1.000
_cell.length_c   1.000
_cell.angle_alpha   90.00
_cell.angle_beta   90.00
_cell.angle_gamma   90.00
#
_symmetry.space_group_name_H-M   'P 1'
#
loop_
_entity.id
_entity.type
_entity.pdbx_description
1 polymer ?
#
loop_
_entity_poly.entity_id
_entity_poly.type
_entity_poly.pdbx_seq_one_letter_code
_entity_poly.pdbx_strand_id
1 'polypeptide(L)'
;NLTSYSSMLESILKNIQEIRNALIHEDIYEKTLTHRNDERYKKLNEKFLIFNKAKVLNNSHLNIDLNKIEQEYNDYIELDRCYLNLISFRQEMAAVKCEVNETIDKIEKIIFEKIKMWIHSARGHLTRENLASILINMKRLSLHMSSFKSKIDQQIDELLNYYESKMGRTMFIIRELIRLLIQDTSGIDPRKDIIQELYRLLENYPTNIGLIIIFQHPYFSLLFKIKKFPRNSIEYVLTHIQGDFIDTRQLEKRYNEFNEIYHDLIQQNLKPNMKLDQLITSIKLITRNIKQESNKIEWNAYVRSKVPKLVAYTFALWTLKKAEHSREAEDSDNRNNYLFQPYVAEVISIFRMF
;
A
#
# COMPACT_ATOMS: atom_id res chain seq x y z
N ASN A 1 -26.52 -25.16 7.68
CA ASN A 1 -27.55 -24.20 8.13
C ASN A 1 -26.89 -22.89 8.49
N LEU A 2 -26.80 -21.99 7.51
CA LEU A 2 -26.28 -20.64 7.69
C LEU A 2 -27.35 -19.83 8.44
N THR A 3 -27.01 -19.21 9.57
CA THR A 3 -27.82 -18.09 10.05
C THR A 3 -27.67 -16.96 9.02
N SER A 4 -28.77 -16.57 8.38
CA SER A 4 -28.74 -15.46 7.41
C SER A 4 -28.30 -14.19 8.15
N TYR A 5 -27.64 -13.27 7.45
CA TYR A 5 -27.35 -11.93 7.98
C TYR A 5 -28.61 -11.26 8.55
N SER A 6 -29.80 -11.56 8.00
CA SER A 6 -31.08 -11.12 8.56
C SER A 6 -31.34 -11.65 9.97
N SER A 7 -31.00 -12.91 10.26
CA SER A 7 -31.15 -13.50 11.60
C SER A 7 -30.20 -12.86 12.62
N MET A 8 -28.96 -12.53 12.22
CA MET A 8 -28.04 -11.77 13.08
C MET A 8 -28.57 -10.35 13.33
N LEU A 9 -29.04 -9.66 12.28
CA LEU A 9 -29.66 -8.33 12.43
C LEU A 9 -30.88 -8.36 13.33
N GLU A 10 -31.73 -9.39 13.23
CA GLU A 10 -32.89 -9.58 14.10
C GLU A 10 -32.48 -9.79 15.57
N SER A 11 -31.43 -10.58 15.83
CA SER A 11 -30.86 -10.76 17.18
C SER A 11 -30.33 -9.42 17.73
N ILE A 12 -29.60 -8.67 16.92
CA ILE A 12 -29.09 -7.34 17.27
C ILE A 12 -30.24 -6.37 17.54
N LEU A 13 -31.26 -6.33 16.69
CA LEU A 13 -32.45 -5.50 16.85
C LEU A 13 -33.22 -5.83 18.12
N LYS A 14 -33.36 -7.13 18.43
CA LYS A 14 -34.02 -7.58 19.65
C LYS A 14 -33.26 -7.11 20.89
N ASN A 15 -31.95 -7.33 20.95
CA ASN A 15 -31.10 -6.86 22.05
C ASN A 15 -31.14 -5.33 22.19
N ILE A 16 -31.17 -4.61 21.07
CA ILE A 16 -31.32 -3.16 21.02
C ILE A 16 -32.68 -2.71 21.58
N GLN A 17 -33.76 -3.41 21.23
CA GLN A 17 -35.10 -3.12 21.72
C GLN A 17 -35.21 -3.40 23.23
N GLU A 18 -34.57 -4.47 23.71
CA GLU A 18 -34.49 -4.78 25.14
C GLU A 18 -33.73 -3.70 25.92
N ILE A 19 -32.60 -3.22 25.38
CA ILE A 19 -31.87 -2.07 25.96
C ILE A 19 -32.75 -0.82 25.96
N ARG A 20 -33.44 -0.51 24.86
CA ARG A 20 -34.37 0.64 24.79
C ARG A 20 -35.48 0.54 25.83
N ASN A 21 -36.07 -0.65 25.99
CA ASN A 21 -37.14 -0.86 26.96
C ASN A 21 -36.63 -0.72 28.39
N ALA A 22 -35.41 -1.20 28.68
CA ALA A 22 -34.75 -0.99 29.97
C ALA A 22 -34.49 0.50 30.24
N LEU A 23 -34.06 1.26 29.23
CA LEU A 23 -33.85 2.71 29.32
C LEU A 23 -35.17 3.47 29.58
N ILE A 24 -36.24 3.12 28.86
CA ILE A 24 -37.57 3.73 29.06
C ILE A 24 -38.13 3.39 30.45
N HIS A 25 -37.90 2.17 30.94
CA HIS A 25 -38.31 1.78 32.29
C HIS A 25 -37.52 2.52 33.38
N GLU A 26 -36.25 2.83 33.14
CA GLU A 26 -35.42 3.63 34.05
C GLU A 26 -35.75 5.13 34.02
N ASP A 27 -36.08 5.70 32.85
CA ASP A 27 -36.48 7.13 32.70
C ASP A 27 -37.82 7.45 33.37
N ILE A 28 -38.72 6.46 33.53
CA ILE A 28 -39.98 6.64 34.27
C ILE A 28 -39.73 6.78 35.79
N TYR A 29 -38.53 6.46 36.28
CA TYR A 29 -38.18 6.53 37.71
C TYR A 29 -37.45 7.82 38.12
N GLU A 30 -37.11 8.73 37.19
CA GLU A 30 -36.35 9.95 37.48
C GLU A 30 -37.23 11.21 37.63
N LYS A 31 -38.05 11.25 38.68
CA LYS A 31 -38.50 12.52 39.29
C LYS A 31 -37.78 12.89 40.58
N THR A 32 -36.80 12.11 41.03
CA THR A 32 -36.03 12.42 42.24
C THR A 32 -34.61 11.88 42.14
N LEU A 33 -33.63 12.77 41.97
CA LEU A 33 -32.35 12.86 42.71
C LEU A 33 -31.22 13.42 41.84
N THR A 34 -30.63 14.50 42.37
CA THR A 34 -29.57 15.32 41.81
C THR A 34 -28.17 14.76 42.11
N HIS A 35 -27.21 15.13 41.25
CA HIS A 35 -25.75 15.07 41.39
C HIS A 35 -24.98 13.73 41.35
N ARG A 36 -25.61 12.55 41.37
CA ARG A 36 -24.92 11.26 41.06
C ARG A 36 -24.93 10.88 39.57
N ASN A 37 -25.47 11.76 38.74
CA ASN A 37 -25.92 11.43 37.39
C ASN A 37 -24.88 11.62 36.27
N ASP A 38 -23.73 12.25 36.49
CA ASP A 38 -22.77 12.46 35.38
C ASP A 38 -22.21 11.16 34.82
N GLU A 39 -21.85 10.19 35.66
CA GLU A 39 -21.28 8.92 35.17
C GLU A 39 -22.35 8.00 34.58
N ARG A 40 -23.57 8.03 35.14
CA ARG A 40 -24.72 7.28 34.62
C ARG A 40 -25.18 7.83 33.27
N TYR A 41 -25.28 9.14 33.13
CA TYR A 41 -25.65 9.81 31.89
C TYR A 41 -24.55 9.68 30.83
N LYS A 42 -23.27 9.67 31.22
CA LYS A 42 -22.17 9.37 30.30
C LYS A 42 -22.29 7.95 29.74
N LYS A 43 -22.55 6.95 30.60
CA LYS A 43 -22.84 5.57 30.17
C LYS A 43 -24.12 5.46 29.34
N LEU A 44 -25.15 6.26 29.65
CA LEU A 44 -26.39 6.33 28.88
C LEU A 44 -26.16 6.89 27.48
N ASN A 45 -25.38 7.97 27.39
CA ASN A 45 -25.03 8.63 26.14
C ASN A 45 -24.13 7.74 25.28
N GLU A 46 -23.17 7.01 25.88
CA GLU A 46 -22.39 5.97 25.19
C GLU A 46 -23.30 4.88 24.60
N LYS A 47 -24.27 4.37 25.38
CA LYS A 47 -25.27 3.40 24.89
C LYS A 47 -26.16 3.97 23.79
N PHE A 48 -26.54 5.25 23.86
CA PHE A 48 -27.36 5.92 22.84
C PHE A 48 -26.56 6.18 21.54
N LEU A 49 -25.26 6.48 21.65
CA LEU A 49 -24.36 6.63 20.51
C LEU A 49 -24.17 5.28 19.80
N ILE A 50 -24.00 4.20 20.57
CA ILE A 50 -23.97 2.82 20.07
C ILE A 50 -25.29 2.49 19.36
N PHE A 51 -26.44 2.83 19.96
CA PHE A 51 -27.77 2.63 19.37
C PHE A 51 -27.89 3.33 18.01
N ASN A 52 -27.47 4.59 17.92
CA ASN A 52 -27.50 5.33 16.65
C ASN A 52 -26.55 4.74 15.61
N LYS A 53 -25.34 4.31 16.00
CA LYS A 53 -24.40 3.60 15.11
C LYS A 53 -25.00 2.27 14.61
N ALA A 54 -25.62 1.48 15.50
CA ALA A 54 -26.24 0.21 15.14
C ALA A 54 -27.49 0.37 14.25
N LYS A 55 -28.28 1.44 14.45
CA LYS A 55 -29.43 1.77 13.61
C LYS A 55 -29.01 2.14 12.19
N VAL A 56 -27.88 2.83 12.02
CA VAL A 56 -27.28 3.10 10.71
C VAL A 56 -26.88 1.79 10.02
N LEU A 57 -26.36 0.81 10.76
CA LEU A 57 -26.02 -0.53 10.23
C LEU A 57 -27.25 -1.37 9.87
N ASN A 58 -28.36 -1.19 10.57
CA ASN A 58 -29.60 -1.91 10.30
C ASN A 58 -30.31 -1.47 9.01
N ASN A 59 -30.13 -0.21 8.59
CA ASN A 59 -30.72 0.29 7.35
C ASN A 59 -29.99 -0.23 6.09
N SER A 60 -28.79 -0.79 6.24
CA SER A 60 -28.11 -1.55 5.19
C SER A 60 -28.54 -3.02 5.27
N HIS A 61 -29.66 -3.36 4.63
CA HIS A 61 -30.03 -4.77 4.34
C HIS A 61 -29.00 -5.39 3.39
N LEU A 62 -27.85 -5.79 3.94
CA LEU A 62 -26.82 -6.52 3.22
C LEU A 62 -27.18 -8.01 3.18
N ASN A 63 -28.07 -8.38 2.26
CA ASN A 63 -28.28 -9.78 1.91
C ASN A 63 -27.10 -10.28 1.05
N ILE A 64 -25.88 -10.23 1.59
CA ILE A 64 -24.69 -10.71 0.90
C ILE A 64 -24.73 -12.23 0.97
N ASP A 65 -25.14 -12.85 -0.13
CA ASP A 65 -24.92 -14.27 -0.33
C ASP A 65 -23.41 -14.48 -0.53
N LEU A 66 -22.74 -14.92 0.53
CA LEU A 66 -21.29 -15.08 0.55
C LEU A 66 -20.80 -16.10 -0.49
N ASN A 67 -21.70 -16.94 -1.02
CA ASN A 67 -21.39 -17.88 -2.09
C ASN A 67 -21.52 -17.24 -3.50
N LYS A 68 -22.11 -16.04 -3.61
CA LYS A 68 -22.28 -15.30 -4.87
C LYS A 68 -21.28 -14.16 -5.09
N ILE A 69 -20.42 -13.89 -4.11
CA ILE A 69 -19.28 -12.94 -4.22
C ILE A 69 -18.38 -13.24 -5.45
N GLU A 70 -18.54 -14.40 -6.06
CA GLU A 70 -17.80 -14.85 -7.24
C GLU A 70 -18.00 -13.99 -8.50
N GLN A 71 -19.03 -13.14 -8.60
CA GLN A 71 -19.46 -12.64 -9.91
C GLN A 71 -19.22 -11.14 -10.15
N GLU A 72 -19.22 -10.26 -9.15
CA GLU A 72 -19.14 -8.82 -9.40
C GLU A 72 -18.16 -8.05 -8.51
N TYR A 73 -17.44 -7.11 -9.13
CA TYR A 73 -16.51 -6.18 -8.49
C TYR A 73 -17.10 -5.46 -7.26
N ASN A 74 -18.39 -5.13 -7.31
CA ASN A 74 -19.08 -4.41 -6.25
C ASN A 74 -19.25 -5.23 -4.96
N ASP A 75 -19.26 -6.57 -5.06
CA ASP A 75 -19.49 -7.45 -3.90
C ASP A 75 -18.34 -7.39 -2.90
N TYR A 76 -17.09 -7.25 -3.36
CA TYR A 76 -15.93 -7.14 -2.48
C TYR A 76 -15.92 -5.84 -1.69
N ILE A 77 -16.33 -4.74 -2.31
CA ILE A 77 -16.38 -3.41 -1.67
C ILE A 77 -17.45 -3.40 -0.58
N GLU A 78 -18.64 -3.92 -0.88
CA GLU A 78 -19.72 -4.01 0.12
C GLU A 78 -19.35 -4.97 1.25
N LEU A 79 -18.65 -6.07 0.96
CA LEU A 79 -18.15 -6.98 1.98
C LEU A 79 -17.09 -6.32 2.89
N ASP A 80 -16.11 -5.59 2.33
CA ASP A 80 -15.11 -4.88 3.15
C ASP A 80 -15.77 -3.82 4.02
N ARG A 81 -16.75 -3.07 3.46
CA ARG A 81 -17.53 -2.10 4.23
C ARG A 81 -18.29 -2.78 5.37
N CYS A 82 -18.93 -3.92 5.12
CA CYS A 82 -19.63 -4.70 6.14
C CYS A 82 -18.66 -5.17 7.24
N TYR A 83 -17.52 -5.72 6.84
CA TYR A 83 -16.49 -6.18 7.77
C TYR A 83 -15.96 -5.03 8.63
N LEU A 84 -15.58 -3.89 8.04
CA LEU A 84 -15.10 -2.70 8.75
C LEU A 84 -16.14 -2.17 9.77
N ASN A 85 -17.41 -2.20 9.40
CA ASN A 85 -18.50 -1.84 10.30
C ASN A 85 -18.61 -2.79 11.50
N LEU A 86 -18.49 -4.11 11.28
CA LEU A 86 -18.49 -5.10 12.37
C LEU A 86 -17.27 -4.94 13.28
N ILE A 87 -16.09 -4.68 12.71
CA ILE A 87 -14.88 -4.39 13.49
C ILE A 87 -15.08 -3.14 14.35
N SER A 88 -15.62 -2.07 13.78
CA SER A 88 -15.89 -0.83 14.50
C SER A 88 -16.89 -1.06 15.63
N PHE A 89 -17.95 -1.82 15.36
CA PHE A 89 -18.93 -2.18 16.38
C PHE A 89 -18.30 -3.00 17.51
N ARG A 90 -17.47 -4.00 17.20
CA ARG A 90 -16.74 -4.80 18.19
C ARG A 90 -15.87 -3.94 19.11
N GLN A 91 -15.17 -2.95 18.54
CA GLN A 91 -14.29 -2.04 19.30
C GLN A 91 -15.08 -1.17 20.28
N GLU A 92 -16.22 -0.64 19.85
CA GLU A 92 -17.08 0.21 20.67
C GLU A 92 -17.86 -0.58 21.73
N MET A 93 -18.18 -1.84 21.43
CA MET A 93 -18.99 -2.73 22.28
C MET A 93 -18.16 -3.73 23.09
N ALA A 94 -16.86 -3.49 23.26
CA ALA A 94 -15.95 -4.45 23.90
C ALA A 94 -16.39 -4.93 25.30
N ALA A 95 -17.21 -4.14 26.01
CA ALA A 95 -17.76 -4.50 27.32
C ALA A 95 -18.96 -5.49 27.27
N VAL A 96 -19.60 -5.64 26.11
CA VAL A 96 -20.76 -6.51 25.92
C VAL A 96 -20.33 -7.75 25.15
N LYS A 97 -20.46 -8.93 25.76
CA LYS A 97 -20.30 -10.21 25.03
C LYS A 97 -21.32 -10.22 23.88
N CYS A 98 -20.84 -9.99 22.67
CA CYS A 98 -21.69 -9.87 21.49
C CYS A 98 -21.38 -10.98 20.48
N GLU A 99 -22.42 -11.53 19.86
CA GLU A 99 -22.40 -12.53 18.79
C GLU A 99 -21.64 -12.05 17.53
N VAL A 100 -21.28 -10.76 17.46
CA VAL A 100 -20.55 -10.13 16.34
C VAL A 100 -19.18 -10.78 16.10
N ASN A 101 -18.52 -11.33 17.12
CA ASN A 101 -17.24 -12.02 16.93
C ASN A 101 -17.40 -13.25 16.03
N GLU A 102 -18.47 -14.04 16.21
CA GLU A 102 -18.70 -15.22 15.37
C GLU A 102 -18.90 -14.85 13.90
N THR A 103 -19.54 -13.70 13.63
CA THR A 103 -19.76 -13.24 12.26
C THR A 103 -18.49 -12.69 11.63
N ILE A 104 -17.68 -11.94 12.38
CA ILE A 104 -16.34 -11.50 11.95
C ILE A 104 -15.52 -12.75 11.57
N ASP A 105 -15.44 -13.73 12.47
CA ASP A 105 -14.68 -14.96 12.26
C ASP A 105 -15.18 -15.75 11.05
N LYS A 106 -16.50 -15.80 10.83
CA LYS A 106 -17.11 -16.43 9.64
C LYS A 106 -16.70 -15.73 8.35
N ILE A 107 -16.72 -14.39 8.31
CA ILE A 107 -16.29 -13.61 7.12
C ILE A 107 -14.81 -13.86 6.84
N GLU A 108 -13.95 -13.77 7.86
CA GLU A 108 -12.52 -14.03 7.71
C GLU A 108 -12.28 -15.45 7.18
N LYS A 109 -12.96 -16.45 7.77
CA LYS A 109 -12.85 -17.84 7.35
C LYS A 109 -13.22 -18.02 5.88
N ILE A 110 -14.31 -17.43 5.40
CA ILE A 110 -14.76 -17.55 4.01
C ILE A 110 -13.73 -16.97 3.04
N ILE A 111 -13.22 -15.77 3.33
CA ILE A 111 -12.19 -15.11 2.52
C ILE A 111 -10.94 -16.00 2.43
N PHE A 112 -10.46 -16.51 3.56
CA PHE A 112 -9.25 -17.34 3.58
C PHE A 112 -9.44 -18.75 3.03
N GLU A 113 -10.63 -19.34 3.14
CA GLU A 113 -10.97 -20.59 2.44
C GLU A 113 -10.89 -20.39 0.92
N LYS A 114 -11.43 -19.28 0.40
CA LYS A 114 -11.36 -18.96 -1.03
C LYS A 114 -9.92 -18.78 -1.53
N ILE A 115 -9.10 -18.05 -0.75
CA ILE A 115 -7.68 -17.88 -1.06
C ILE A 115 -6.95 -19.22 -1.06
N LYS A 116 -7.22 -20.09 -0.07
CA LYS A 116 -6.64 -21.44 -0.01
C LYS A 116 -7.03 -22.28 -1.23
N MET A 117 -8.29 -22.19 -1.69
CA MET A 117 -8.73 -22.87 -2.91
C MET A 117 -7.97 -22.39 -4.14
N TRP A 118 -7.78 -21.08 -4.30
CA TRP A 118 -6.96 -20.52 -5.39
C TRP A 118 -5.52 -21.02 -5.31
N ILE A 119 -4.88 -20.93 -4.15
CA ILE A 119 -3.50 -21.42 -3.96
C ILE A 119 -3.40 -22.91 -4.28
N HIS A 120 -4.36 -23.73 -3.82
CA HIS A 120 -4.39 -25.15 -4.11
C HIS A 120 -4.51 -25.44 -5.61
N SER A 121 -5.38 -24.70 -6.31
CA SER A 121 -5.53 -24.79 -7.77
C SER A 121 -4.23 -24.41 -8.51
N ALA A 122 -3.56 -23.33 -8.11
CA ALA A 122 -2.26 -22.94 -8.67
C ALA A 122 -1.20 -24.03 -8.47
N ARG A 123 -1.19 -24.67 -7.29
CA ARG A 123 -0.22 -25.71 -6.94
C ARG A 123 -0.49 -27.05 -7.65
N GLY A 124 -1.76 -27.40 -7.86
CA GLY A 124 -2.15 -28.63 -8.55
C GLY A 124 -1.91 -28.58 -10.06
N HIS A 125 -2.07 -27.41 -10.67
CA HIS A 125 -1.82 -27.18 -12.10
C HIS A 125 -0.90 -25.97 -12.28
N LEU A 126 0.41 -26.20 -12.20
CA LEU A 126 1.45 -25.16 -12.19
C LEU A 126 1.71 -24.55 -13.59
N THR A 127 0.64 -24.25 -14.34
CA THR A 127 0.75 -23.50 -15.60
C THR A 127 0.86 -22.01 -15.30
N ARG A 128 1.53 -21.28 -16.20
CA ARG A 128 1.78 -19.84 -16.04
C ARG A 128 0.49 -19.05 -16.13
N GLU A 129 -0.42 -19.50 -16.98
CA GLU A 129 -1.74 -18.92 -17.23
C GLU A 129 -2.63 -19.04 -15.99
N ASN A 130 -2.64 -20.24 -15.37
CA ASN A 130 -3.38 -20.47 -14.14
C ASN A 130 -2.81 -19.64 -12.99
N LEU A 131 -1.48 -19.61 -12.84
CA LEU A 131 -0.82 -18.77 -11.84
C LEU A 131 -1.16 -17.29 -12.04
N ALA A 132 -1.03 -16.76 -13.26
CA ALA A 132 -1.33 -15.35 -13.55
C ALA A 132 -2.77 -15.00 -13.16
N SER A 133 -3.75 -15.81 -13.60
CA SER A 133 -5.17 -15.63 -13.27
C SER A 133 -5.40 -15.62 -11.75
N ILE A 134 -4.79 -16.55 -11.02
CA ILE A 134 -4.91 -16.63 -9.55
C ILE A 134 -4.28 -15.42 -8.86
N LEU A 135 -3.09 -14.99 -9.27
CA LEU A 135 -2.43 -13.81 -8.71
C LEU A 135 -3.27 -12.55 -8.95
N ILE A 136 -3.86 -12.40 -10.15
CA ILE A 136 -4.78 -11.29 -10.48
C ILE A 136 -5.98 -11.30 -9.54
N ASN A 137 -6.64 -12.45 -9.36
CA ASN A 137 -7.81 -12.56 -8.49
C ASN A 137 -7.48 -12.24 -7.02
N MET A 138 -6.37 -12.79 -6.51
CA MET A 138 -5.91 -12.49 -5.16
C MET A 138 -5.60 -11.00 -4.99
N LYS A 139 -4.92 -10.37 -5.96
CA LYS A 139 -4.59 -8.95 -5.86
C LYS A 139 -5.81 -8.06 -6.00
N ARG A 140 -6.77 -8.42 -6.87
CA ARG A 140 -8.06 -7.74 -6.97
C ARG A 140 -8.78 -7.74 -5.63
N LEU A 141 -8.88 -8.90 -4.99
CA LEU A 141 -9.44 -9.04 -3.65
C LEU A 141 -8.69 -8.16 -2.63
N SER A 142 -7.36 -8.19 -2.63
CA SER A 142 -6.50 -7.38 -1.75
C SER A 142 -6.72 -5.87 -1.90
N LEU A 143 -6.98 -5.38 -3.13
CA LEU A 143 -7.24 -3.97 -3.41
C LEU A 143 -8.60 -3.50 -2.91
N HIS A 144 -9.62 -4.36 -2.97
CA HIS A 144 -11.00 -4.02 -2.56
C HIS A 144 -11.30 -4.36 -1.09
N MET A 145 -10.47 -5.21 -0.48
CA MET A 145 -10.59 -5.59 0.92
C MET A 145 -9.41 -5.07 1.74
N SER A 146 -9.44 -3.77 2.00
CA SER A 146 -8.34 -3.04 2.63
C SER A 146 -7.92 -3.65 3.97
N SER A 147 -8.89 -4.16 4.73
CA SER A 147 -8.71 -4.83 6.03
C SER A 147 -7.89 -6.11 5.94
N PHE A 148 -7.88 -6.76 4.78
CA PHE A 148 -7.22 -8.05 4.52
C PHE A 148 -5.96 -7.91 3.68
N LYS A 149 -5.73 -6.75 3.07
CA LYS A 149 -4.66 -6.47 2.11
C LYS A 149 -3.31 -7.07 2.50
N SER A 150 -2.83 -6.81 3.72
CA SER A 150 -1.51 -7.29 4.16
C SER A 150 -1.41 -8.82 4.21
N LYS A 151 -2.45 -9.50 4.72
CA LYS A 151 -2.50 -10.96 4.79
C LYS A 151 -2.62 -11.58 3.40
N ILE A 152 -3.41 -10.97 2.51
CA ILE A 152 -3.57 -11.44 1.13
C ILE A 152 -2.26 -11.25 0.35
N ASP A 153 -1.64 -10.08 0.45
CA ASP A 153 -0.36 -9.80 -0.19
C ASP A 153 0.72 -10.80 0.29
N GLN A 154 0.77 -11.11 1.59
CA GLN A 154 1.65 -12.17 2.10
C GLN A 154 1.39 -13.54 1.44
N GLN A 155 0.13 -13.92 1.20
CA GLN A 155 -0.19 -15.17 0.51
C GLN A 155 0.23 -15.15 -0.97
N ILE A 156 0.18 -13.98 -1.63
CA ILE A 156 0.71 -13.79 -2.99
C ILE A 156 2.24 -14.00 -2.98
N ASP A 157 2.95 -13.43 -1.99
CA ASP A 157 4.40 -13.57 -1.81
C ASP A 157 4.76 -15.05 -1.65
N GLU A 158 4.07 -15.76 -0.77
CA GLU A 158 4.27 -17.19 -0.53
C GLU A 158 4.02 -18.04 -1.78
N LEU A 159 3.01 -17.71 -2.58
CA LEU A 159 2.71 -18.41 -3.83
C LEU A 159 3.78 -18.15 -4.90
N LEU A 160 4.25 -16.91 -5.05
CA LEU A 160 5.33 -16.57 -5.97
C LEU A 160 6.64 -17.22 -5.57
N ASN A 161 7.00 -17.21 -4.29
CA ASN A 161 8.19 -17.89 -3.76
C ASN A 161 8.12 -19.41 -3.97
N TYR A 162 6.93 -20.01 -3.75
CA TYR A 162 6.72 -21.43 -4.04
C TYR A 162 6.95 -21.72 -5.54
N TYR A 163 6.37 -20.91 -6.42
CA TYR A 163 6.54 -21.08 -7.86
C TYR A 163 8.00 -20.92 -8.30
N GLU A 164 8.69 -19.92 -7.76
CA GLU A 164 10.12 -19.70 -7.95
C GLU A 164 10.95 -20.94 -7.57
N SER A 165 10.68 -21.50 -6.39
CA SER A 165 11.42 -22.67 -5.89
C SER A 165 11.23 -23.92 -6.77
N LYS A 166 10.09 -24.03 -7.46
CA LYS A 166 9.74 -25.18 -8.31
C LYS A 166 10.24 -25.04 -9.74
N MET A 167 10.20 -23.84 -10.31
CA MET A 167 10.49 -23.59 -11.72
C MET A 167 11.87 -22.95 -11.95
N GLY A 168 12.53 -22.47 -10.89
CA GLY A 168 13.77 -21.72 -10.94
C GLY A 168 13.59 -20.27 -11.42
N ARG A 169 14.52 -19.38 -11.05
CA ARG A 169 14.57 -17.98 -11.50
C ARG A 169 15.08 -17.87 -12.95
N THR A 170 14.42 -18.49 -13.92
CA THR A 170 14.78 -18.25 -15.33
C THR A 170 14.11 -16.99 -15.83
N MET A 171 14.89 -16.07 -16.42
CA MET A 171 14.39 -14.81 -16.96
C MET A 171 13.27 -15.02 -17.99
N PHE A 172 13.25 -16.16 -18.68
CA PHE A 172 12.19 -16.56 -19.61
C PHE A 172 10.84 -16.77 -18.90
N ILE A 173 10.81 -17.50 -17.79
CA ILE A 173 9.57 -17.77 -17.04
C ILE A 173 9.01 -16.48 -16.45
N ILE A 174 9.87 -15.62 -15.90
CA ILE A 174 9.43 -14.33 -15.34
C ILE A 174 8.87 -13.42 -16.45
N ARG A 175 9.51 -13.36 -17.62
CA ARG A 175 9.01 -12.59 -18.78
C ARG A 175 7.64 -13.08 -19.24
N GLU A 176 7.45 -14.39 -19.29
CA GLU A 176 6.17 -14.95 -19.75
C GLU A 176 5.04 -14.72 -18.75
N LEU A 177 5.34 -14.86 -17.45
CA LEU A 177 4.38 -14.52 -16.40
C LEU A 177 4.02 -13.03 -16.43
N ILE A 178 5.00 -12.15 -16.65
CA ILE A 178 4.75 -10.71 -16.85
C ILE A 178 3.87 -10.46 -18.07
N ARG A 179 4.16 -11.13 -19.19
CA ARG A 179 3.34 -11.01 -20.40
C ARG A 179 1.89 -11.36 -20.10
N LEU A 180 1.65 -12.46 -19.36
CA LEU A 180 0.30 -12.89 -18.97
C LEU A 180 -0.37 -11.93 -17.99
N LEU A 181 0.36 -11.40 -17.00
CA LEU A 181 -0.17 -10.40 -16.07
C LEU A 181 -0.53 -9.08 -16.78
N ILE A 182 0.25 -8.66 -17.77
CA ILE A 182 -0.03 -7.47 -18.58
C ILE A 182 -1.20 -7.71 -19.54
N GLN A 183 -1.37 -8.94 -20.02
CA GLN A 183 -2.47 -9.36 -20.89
C GLN A 183 -3.82 -9.49 -20.18
N ASP A 184 -3.91 -9.24 -18.87
CA ASP A 184 -5.21 -8.99 -18.23
C ASP A 184 -5.80 -7.69 -18.78
N THR A 185 -6.49 -7.81 -19.92
CA THR A 185 -7.11 -6.70 -20.65
C THR A 185 -8.42 -6.24 -20.01
N SER A 186 -8.50 -6.20 -18.68
CA SER A 186 -9.57 -5.49 -17.97
C SER A 186 -9.54 -3.96 -18.23
N GLY A 187 -8.75 -3.50 -19.22
CA GLY A 187 -8.96 -2.22 -19.88
C GLY A 187 -8.12 -1.86 -21.13
N ILE A 188 -7.14 -2.64 -21.65
CA ILE A 188 -6.18 -2.11 -22.68
C ILE A 188 -5.67 -3.15 -23.72
N ASP A 189 -5.39 -2.66 -24.94
CA ASP A 189 -4.99 -3.34 -26.19
C ASP A 189 -3.62 -4.08 -26.14
N PRO A 190 -3.54 -5.37 -26.55
CA PRO A 190 -2.36 -6.24 -26.39
C PRO A 190 -1.22 -6.12 -27.43
N ARG A 191 -1.19 -5.12 -28.32
CA ARG A 191 -0.17 -5.04 -29.40
C ARG A 191 0.67 -3.77 -29.41
N LYS A 192 1.68 -3.66 -28.53
CA LYS A 192 2.84 -2.73 -28.66
C LYS A 192 3.93 -3.06 -27.63
N ASP A 193 5.16 -2.61 -27.91
CA ASP A 193 6.37 -2.91 -27.13
C ASP A 193 6.15 -2.83 -25.62
N ILE A 194 6.16 -4.02 -24.98
CA ILE A 194 5.72 -4.25 -23.60
C ILE A 194 6.39 -3.30 -22.61
N ILE A 195 7.66 -2.96 -22.82
CA ILE A 195 8.43 -2.07 -21.93
C ILE A 195 8.03 -0.60 -22.11
N GLN A 196 7.82 -0.15 -23.34
CA GLN A 196 7.46 1.24 -23.61
C GLN A 196 6.01 1.53 -23.21
N GLU A 197 5.14 0.52 -23.36
CA GLU A 197 3.76 0.55 -22.93
C GLU A 197 3.65 0.44 -21.40
N LEU A 198 4.43 -0.42 -20.74
CA LEU A 198 4.51 -0.49 -19.26
C LEU A 198 4.70 0.89 -18.61
N TYR A 199 5.54 1.75 -19.19
CA TYR A 199 5.76 3.12 -18.72
C TYR A 199 4.62 4.08 -19.11
N ARG A 200 4.04 3.96 -20.32
CA ARG A 200 2.86 4.75 -20.72
C ARG A 200 1.63 4.43 -19.88
N LEU A 201 1.51 3.18 -19.44
CA LEU A 201 0.43 2.66 -18.60
C LEU A 201 0.55 3.10 -17.14
N LEU A 202 1.77 3.28 -16.63
CA LEU A 202 2.03 3.86 -15.30
C LEU A 202 1.54 5.32 -15.20
N GLU A 203 1.68 6.11 -16.26
CA GLU A 203 1.25 7.51 -16.28
C GLU A 203 -0.27 7.67 -16.48
N ASN A 204 -0.94 6.71 -17.14
CA ASN A 204 -2.33 6.88 -17.57
C ASN A 204 -3.35 5.95 -16.89
N TYR A 205 -2.95 4.82 -16.30
CA TYR A 205 -3.90 3.78 -15.86
C TYR A 205 -3.49 3.06 -14.56
N PRO A 206 -3.83 3.61 -13.38
CA PRO A 206 -3.59 2.97 -12.09
C PRO A 206 -4.47 1.73 -11.80
N THR A 207 -5.30 1.28 -12.76
CA THR A 207 -6.27 0.18 -12.58
C THR A 207 -5.80 -1.19 -13.09
N ASN A 208 -4.66 -1.30 -13.80
CA ASN A 208 -4.18 -2.61 -14.24
C ASN A 208 -3.53 -3.38 -13.07
N ILE A 209 -4.24 -4.41 -12.61
CA ILE A 209 -3.85 -5.22 -11.45
C ILE A 209 -2.55 -5.99 -11.70
N GLY A 210 -2.32 -6.45 -12.93
CA GLY A 210 -1.08 -7.09 -13.33
C GLY A 210 0.13 -6.17 -13.14
N LEU A 211 -0.01 -4.89 -13.49
CA LEU A 211 1.05 -3.90 -13.24
C LEU A 211 1.29 -3.70 -11.75
N ILE A 212 0.24 -3.60 -10.94
CA ILE A 212 0.37 -3.47 -9.49
C ILE A 212 1.15 -4.65 -8.90
N ILE A 213 0.86 -5.88 -9.33
CA ILE A 213 1.61 -7.08 -8.90
C ILE A 213 3.09 -6.95 -9.29
N ILE A 214 3.37 -6.58 -10.53
CA ILE A 214 4.73 -6.43 -11.07
C ILE A 214 5.55 -5.37 -10.29
N PHE A 215 4.94 -4.26 -9.89
CA PHE A 215 5.64 -3.18 -9.20
C PHE A 215 5.75 -3.38 -7.68
N GLN A 216 4.76 -4.02 -7.05
CA GLN A 216 4.75 -4.19 -5.60
C GLN A 216 5.50 -5.43 -5.13
N HIS A 217 5.65 -6.46 -5.96
CA HIS A 217 6.34 -7.68 -5.52
C HIS A 217 7.86 -7.65 -5.71
N PRO A 218 8.63 -8.05 -4.68
CA PRO A 218 10.08 -8.25 -4.78
C PRO A 218 10.48 -9.18 -5.92
N TYR A 219 9.67 -10.23 -6.18
CA TYR A 219 9.88 -11.22 -7.24
C TYR A 219 10.10 -10.58 -8.63
N PHE A 220 9.36 -9.52 -8.95
CA PHE A 220 9.45 -8.81 -10.22
C PHE A 220 10.38 -7.59 -10.16
N SER A 221 10.73 -7.11 -8.96
CA SER A 221 11.61 -5.95 -8.75
C SER A 221 12.99 -6.11 -9.40
N LEU A 222 13.48 -7.34 -9.48
CA LEU A 222 14.73 -7.72 -10.17
C LEU A 222 14.76 -7.26 -11.64
N LEU A 223 13.63 -7.26 -12.34
CA LEU A 223 13.59 -6.91 -13.76
C LEU A 223 13.74 -5.42 -14.03
N PHE A 224 13.29 -4.58 -13.09
CA PHE A 224 13.48 -3.12 -13.16
C PHE A 224 14.85 -2.69 -12.64
N LYS A 225 15.48 -3.53 -11.81
CA LYS A 225 16.84 -3.33 -11.29
C LYS A 225 17.94 -3.57 -12.34
N ILE A 226 17.66 -4.35 -13.40
CA ILE A 226 18.69 -4.84 -14.34
C ILE A 226 18.98 -3.92 -15.54
N LYS A 227 18.19 -2.85 -15.79
CA LYS A 227 18.51 -1.91 -16.89
C LYS A 227 18.43 -0.46 -16.47
N LYS A 228 19.60 0.19 -16.39
CA LYS A 228 19.74 1.65 -16.56
C LYS A 228 19.19 1.99 -17.95
N PHE A 229 17.93 2.39 -18.02
CA PHE A 229 17.30 2.77 -19.29
C PHE A 229 17.98 4.03 -19.84
N PRO A 230 18.10 4.18 -21.17
CA PRO A 230 18.60 5.42 -21.78
C PRO A 230 17.81 6.64 -21.32
N ARG A 231 16.52 6.48 -21.01
CA ARG A 231 15.65 7.56 -20.48
C ARG A 231 16.03 8.05 -19.08
N ASN A 232 16.80 7.25 -18.34
CA ASN A 232 17.36 7.61 -17.04
C ASN A 232 18.79 8.14 -17.16
N SER A 233 19.28 8.42 -18.37
CA SER A 233 20.56 9.10 -18.55
C SER A 233 20.36 10.61 -18.43
N ILE A 234 21.39 11.31 -17.95
CA ILE A 234 21.38 12.77 -17.86
C ILE A 234 21.27 13.40 -19.24
N GLU A 235 21.90 12.81 -20.25
CA GLU A 235 21.84 13.26 -21.64
C GLU A 235 20.40 13.22 -22.17
N TYR A 236 19.66 12.14 -21.89
CA TYR A 236 18.27 12.03 -22.32
C TYR A 236 17.40 13.09 -21.63
N VAL A 237 17.52 13.23 -20.31
CA VAL A 237 16.72 14.22 -19.56
C VAL A 237 17.00 15.64 -20.06
N LEU A 238 18.27 16.02 -20.24
CA LEU A 238 18.64 17.36 -20.69
C LEU A 238 18.23 17.64 -22.14
N THR A 239 18.15 16.61 -23.00
CA THR A 239 17.70 16.79 -24.40
C THR A 239 16.19 16.85 -24.55
N HIS A 240 15.42 16.36 -23.57
CA HIS A 240 13.95 16.30 -23.62
C HIS A 240 13.25 17.25 -22.65
N ILE A 241 14.01 18.05 -21.89
CA ILE A 241 13.45 18.99 -20.93
C ILE A 241 12.84 20.21 -21.62
N GLN A 242 11.66 20.64 -21.17
CA GLN A 242 10.92 21.76 -21.74
C GLN A 242 10.69 22.89 -20.72
N GLY A 243 10.57 24.11 -21.23
CA GLY A 243 10.29 25.34 -20.49
C GLY A 243 11.28 26.47 -20.81
N ASP A 244 11.02 27.64 -20.24
CA ASP A 244 11.78 28.86 -20.54
C ASP A 244 13.12 28.90 -19.77
N PHE A 245 14.13 29.52 -20.40
CA PHE A 245 15.44 29.85 -19.79
C PHE A 245 16.17 28.68 -19.10
N ILE A 246 16.18 27.50 -19.73
CA ILE A 246 16.85 26.32 -19.18
C ILE A 246 18.36 26.37 -19.48
N ASP A 247 19.17 26.59 -18.44
CA ASP A 247 20.62 26.40 -18.50
C ASP A 247 20.97 24.92 -18.30
N THR A 248 20.96 24.16 -19.40
CA THR A 248 21.26 22.72 -19.38
C THR A 248 22.68 22.42 -18.89
N ARG A 249 23.65 23.31 -19.14
CA ARG A 249 25.04 23.14 -18.67
C ARG A 249 25.13 23.27 -17.15
N GLN A 250 24.43 24.24 -16.57
CA GLN A 250 24.38 24.38 -15.12
C GLN A 250 23.67 23.20 -14.46
N LEU A 251 22.57 22.70 -15.05
CA LEU A 251 21.86 21.53 -14.57
C LEU A 251 22.72 20.26 -14.61
N GLU A 252 23.43 20.04 -15.72
CA GLU A 252 24.38 18.93 -15.87
C GLU A 252 25.46 18.98 -14.79
N LYS A 253 26.08 20.15 -14.59
CA LYS A 253 27.12 20.36 -13.57
C LYS A 253 26.61 20.02 -12.17
N ARG A 254 25.42 20.52 -11.80
CA ARG A 254 24.80 20.24 -10.49
C ARG A 254 24.43 18.76 -10.33
N TYR A 255 23.98 18.11 -11.40
CA TYR A 255 23.71 16.68 -11.39
C TYR A 255 24.96 15.85 -11.20
N ASN A 256 26.06 16.18 -11.87
CA ASN A 256 27.33 15.48 -11.68
C ASN A 256 27.85 15.64 -10.24
N GLU A 257 27.82 16.85 -9.68
CA GLU A 257 28.17 17.09 -8.27
C GLU A 257 27.29 16.27 -7.31
N PHE A 258 25.98 16.26 -7.54
CA PHE A 258 25.06 15.41 -6.78
C PHE A 258 25.41 13.93 -6.90
N ASN A 259 25.65 13.44 -8.11
CA ASN A 259 25.83 12.03 -8.42
C ASN A 259 27.12 11.49 -7.81
N GLU A 260 28.20 12.26 -7.84
CA GLU A 260 29.46 11.97 -7.16
C GLU A 260 29.24 11.83 -5.65
N ILE A 261 28.66 12.86 -5.00
CA ILE A 261 28.40 12.84 -3.55
C ILE A 261 27.47 11.68 -3.17
N TYR A 262 26.41 11.46 -3.94
CA TYR A 262 25.44 10.39 -3.69
C TYR A 262 26.12 9.02 -3.74
N HIS A 263 26.90 8.73 -4.78
CA HIS A 263 27.57 7.44 -4.90
C HIS A 263 28.63 7.21 -3.83
N ASP A 264 29.38 8.24 -3.45
CA ASP A 264 30.32 8.17 -2.33
C ASP A 264 29.62 7.81 -1.02
N LEU A 265 28.47 8.44 -0.74
CA LEU A 265 27.68 8.14 0.46
C LEU A 265 27.14 6.71 0.45
N ILE A 266 26.64 6.23 -0.69
CA ILE A 266 26.20 4.85 -0.82
C ILE A 266 27.36 3.89 -0.55
N GLN A 267 28.52 4.08 -1.17
CA GLN A 267 29.68 3.20 -0.99
C GLN A 267 30.17 3.16 0.47
N GLN A 268 30.19 4.32 1.14
CA GLN A 268 30.67 4.41 2.52
C GLN A 268 29.72 3.74 3.53
N ASN A 269 28.41 3.80 3.27
CA ASN A 269 27.38 3.43 4.24
C ASN A 269 26.65 2.10 3.94
N LEU A 270 26.77 1.57 2.72
CA LEU A 270 26.13 0.30 2.34
C LEU A 270 26.88 -0.90 2.94
N LYS A 271 26.56 -1.22 4.19
CA LYS A 271 27.15 -2.33 4.97
C LYS A 271 26.07 -3.01 5.81
N PRO A 272 26.28 -4.27 6.26
CA PRO A 272 25.38 -4.87 7.25
C PRO A 272 25.26 -3.99 8.50
N ASN A 273 24.05 -3.89 9.08
CA ASN A 273 23.74 -3.02 10.23
C ASN A 273 24.10 -1.54 10.02
N MET A 274 23.57 -0.94 8.95
CA MET A 274 23.84 0.45 8.56
C MET A 274 23.53 1.43 9.71
N LYS A 275 24.49 2.30 10.06
CA LYS A 275 24.30 3.36 11.06
C LYS A 275 23.94 4.68 10.38
N LEU A 276 22.65 4.90 10.14
CA LEU A 276 22.16 6.06 9.37
C LEU A 276 22.14 7.38 10.15
N ASP A 277 22.39 7.36 11.47
CA ASP A 277 22.36 8.56 12.31
C ASP A 277 23.37 9.64 11.88
N GLN A 278 24.51 9.23 11.31
CA GLN A 278 25.52 10.15 10.81
C GLN A 278 25.05 10.90 9.56
N LEU A 279 24.34 10.23 8.65
CA LEU A 279 23.68 10.86 7.49
C LEU A 279 22.61 11.85 7.95
N ILE A 280 21.76 11.46 8.89
CA ILE A 280 20.71 12.32 9.46
C ILE A 280 21.33 13.57 10.10
N THR A 281 22.39 13.40 10.87
CA THR A 281 23.12 14.50 11.52
C THR A 281 23.72 15.45 10.48
N SER A 282 24.33 14.90 9.42
CA SER A 282 24.91 15.69 8.34
C SER A 282 23.84 16.49 7.58
N ILE A 283 22.67 15.90 7.32
CA ILE A 283 21.52 16.60 6.73
C ILE A 283 21.12 17.79 7.62
N LYS A 284 20.96 17.55 8.93
CA LYS A 284 20.62 18.61 9.91
C LYS A 284 21.66 19.73 9.95
N LEU A 285 22.95 19.41 9.83
CA LEU A 285 24.02 20.41 9.80
C LEU A 285 23.99 21.24 8.52
N ILE A 286 23.73 20.62 7.36
CA ILE A 286 23.58 21.32 6.09
C ILE A 286 22.38 22.27 6.15
N THR A 287 21.25 21.81 6.69
CA THR A 287 20.01 22.61 6.76
C THR A 287 20.05 23.69 7.84
N ARG A 288 20.73 23.48 8.97
CA ARG A 288 20.88 24.50 10.03
C ARG A 288 21.53 25.79 9.54
N ASN A 289 22.36 25.70 8.51
CA ASN A 289 23.00 26.85 7.89
C ASN A 289 22.09 27.60 6.89
N ILE A 290 20.87 27.12 6.67
CA ILE A 290 19.85 27.77 5.86
C ILE A 290 18.97 28.59 6.81
N LYS A 291 19.12 29.92 6.79
CA LYS A 291 18.28 30.81 7.58
C LYS A 291 16.84 30.73 7.07
N GLN A 292 15.91 30.35 7.94
CA GLN A 292 14.47 30.40 7.69
C GLN A 292 13.86 31.39 8.68
N GLU A 293 13.51 32.59 8.21
CA GLU A 293 12.79 33.57 9.01
C GLU A 293 11.31 33.52 8.60
N SER A 294 10.43 33.16 9.55
CA SER A 294 8.96 33.32 9.46
C SER A 294 8.38 33.18 8.04
N ASN A 295 8.42 31.96 7.49
CA ASN A 295 7.89 31.58 6.17
C ASN A 295 8.59 32.17 4.93
N LYS A 296 9.73 32.86 5.07
CA LYS A 296 10.58 33.26 3.95
C LYS A 296 11.92 32.53 4.02
N ILE A 297 12.14 31.64 3.06
CA ILE A 297 13.46 31.07 2.79
C ILE A 297 14.15 32.02 1.82
N GLU A 298 15.26 32.60 2.23
CA GLU A 298 16.09 33.42 1.35
C GLU A 298 16.91 32.52 0.43
N TRP A 299 16.49 32.39 -0.83
CA TRP A 299 17.20 31.61 -1.85
C TRP A 299 18.38 32.38 -2.43
N ASN A 300 19.34 32.75 -1.57
CA ASN A 300 20.58 33.38 -1.99
C ASN A 300 21.55 32.36 -2.62
N ALA A 301 22.60 32.85 -3.28
CA ALA A 301 23.58 32.00 -3.96
C ALA A 301 24.21 30.96 -3.04
N TYR A 302 24.40 31.29 -1.76
CA TYR A 302 24.93 30.37 -0.75
C TYR A 302 23.99 29.20 -0.48
N VAL A 303 22.68 29.42 -0.32
CA VAL A 303 21.70 28.33 -0.13
C VAL A 303 21.64 27.44 -1.38
N ARG A 304 21.58 28.04 -2.57
CA ARG A 304 21.51 27.30 -3.84
C ARG A 304 22.74 26.42 -4.06
N SER A 305 23.93 26.90 -3.68
CA SER A 305 25.16 26.12 -3.81
C SER A 305 25.23 24.92 -2.85
N LYS A 306 24.32 24.81 -1.87
CA LYS A 306 24.24 23.63 -0.97
C LYS A 306 23.21 22.61 -1.42
N VAL A 307 22.35 22.94 -2.39
CA VAL A 307 21.26 22.07 -2.84
C VAL A 307 21.77 20.73 -3.39
N PRO A 308 22.78 20.66 -4.29
CA PRO A 308 23.26 19.36 -4.79
C PRO A 308 23.68 18.41 -3.67
N LYS A 309 24.44 18.92 -2.69
CA LYS A 309 24.86 18.17 -1.51
C LYS A 309 23.68 17.75 -0.63
N LEU A 310 22.74 18.65 -0.35
CA LEU A 310 21.57 18.33 0.49
C LEU A 310 20.70 17.23 -0.16
N VAL A 311 20.48 17.34 -1.47
CA VAL A 311 19.72 16.38 -2.27
C VAL A 311 20.43 15.02 -2.29
N ALA A 312 21.77 15.00 -2.44
CA ALA A 312 22.58 13.78 -2.40
C ALA A 312 22.45 13.05 -1.05
N TYR A 313 22.58 13.77 0.06
CA TYR A 313 22.44 13.17 1.39
C TYR A 313 21.02 12.66 1.65
N THR A 314 20.01 13.40 1.20
CA THR A 314 18.60 13.02 1.38
C THR A 314 18.26 11.76 0.59
N PHE A 315 18.65 11.69 -0.69
CA PHE A 315 18.42 10.50 -1.50
C PHE A 315 19.26 9.32 -1.05
N ALA A 316 20.52 9.51 -0.63
CA ALA A 316 21.33 8.44 -0.07
C ALA A 316 20.68 7.84 1.18
N LEU A 317 20.16 8.67 2.10
CA LEU A 317 19.44 8.20 3.27
C LEU A 317 18.19 7.39 2.90
N TRP A 318 17.41 7.88 1.93
CA TRP A 318 16.23 7.17 1.44
C TRP A 318 16.58 5.81 0.82
N THR A 319 17.58 5.77 -0.06
CA THR A 319 18.07 4.55 -0.71
C THR A 319 18.55 3.52 0.31
N LEU A 320 19.37 3.94 1.28
CA LEU A 320 19.95 3.03 2.29
C LEU A 320 18.88 2.49 3.24
N LYS A 321 17.92 3.33 3.65
CA LYS A 321 16.78 2.88 4.47
C LYS A 321 15.91 1.85 3.75
N LYS A 322 15.77 1.96 2.42
CA LYS A 322 15.07 0.96 1.59
C LYS A 322 15.91 -0.30 1.39
N ALA A 323 17.23 -0.18 1.33
CA ALA A 323 18.14 -1.31 1.19
C ALA A 323 18.19 -2.19 2.46
N GLU A 324 18.04 -1.62 3.65
CA GLU A 324 18.00 -2.35 4.93
C GLU A 324 16.96 -3.48 4.97
N HIS A 325 15.86 -3.34 4.21
CA HIS A 325 14.79 -4.34 4.16
C HIS A 325 14.93 -5.33 2.99
N SER A 326 15.96 -5.17 2.15
CA SER A 326 16.21 -6.04 1.00
C SER A 326 17.21 -7.14 1.39
N ARG A 327 16.71 -8.22 2.01
CA ARG A 327 17.49 -9.44 2.35
C ARG A 327 18.24 -10.05 1.16
N GLU A 328 17.78 -9.79 -0.07
CA GLU A 328 18.36 -10.35 -1.30
C GLU A 328 19.74 -9.77 -1.69
N ALA A 329 20.21 -8.71 -1.03
CA ALA A 329 21.50 -8.09 -1.33
C ALA A 329 22.69 -8.71 -0.55
N GLU A 330 22.46 -9.58 0.43
CA GLU A 330 23.56 -10.05 1.30
C GLU A 330 24.60 -10.90 0.55
N ASP A 331 24.20 -11.68 -0.47
CA ASP A 331 25.07 -12.68 -1.13
C ASP A 331 25.43 -12.40 -2.60
N SER A 332 25.14 -11.21 -3.14
CA SER A 332 25.48 -10.91 -4.55
C SER A 332 26.68 -9.98 -4.68
N ASP A 333 27.60 -10.32 -5.59
CA ASP A 333 28.76 -9.49 -6.00
C ASP A 333 28.35 -8.11 -6.57
N ASN A 334 27.05 -7.85 -6.73
CA ASN A 334 26.49 -6.68 -7.39
C ASN A 334 25.42 -5.95 -6.54
N ARG A 335 25.65 -5.79 -5.22
CA ARG A 335 24.77 -5.06 -4.30
C ARG A 335 24.25 -3.71 -4.84
N ASN A 336 25.09 -2.98 -5.57
CA ASN A 336 24.74 -1.69 -6.16
C ASN A 336 23.59 -1.75 -7.18
N ASN A 337 23.40 -2.89 -7.85
CA ASN A 337 22.32 -3.08 -8.83
C ASN A 337 20.96 -3.30 -8.16
N TYR A 338 20.93 -3.55 -6.84
CA TYR A 338 19.71 -3.81 -6.09
C TYR A 338 19.15 -2.60 -5.37
N LEU A 339 19.88 -1.47 -5.40
CA LEU A 339 19.50 -0.25 -4.74
C LEU A 339 18.40 0.49 -5.49
N PHE A 340 17.39 0.96 -4.77
CA PHE A 340 16.45 1.95 -5.29
C PHE A 340 17.20 3.29 -5.43
N GLN A 341 17.54 3.67 -6.66
CA GLN A 341 18.24 4.92 -6.97
C GLN A 341 17.21 5.98 -7.40
N PRO A 342 17.46 7.27 -7.11
CA PRO A 342 16.59 8.35 -7.58
C PRO A 342 16.62 8.46 -9.11
N TYR A 343 15.50 8.85 -9.72
CA TYR A 343 15.46 9.09 -11.16
C TYR A 343 16.15 10.42 -11.49
N VAL A 344 16.89 10.45 -12.60
CA VAL A 344 17.60 11.66 -13.05
C VAL A 344 16.64 12.82 -13.29
N ALA A 345 15.45 12.55 -13.83
CA ALA A 345 14.41 13.56 -14.04
C ALA A 345 13.94 14.21 -12.73
N GLU A 346 13.80 13.44 -11.64
CA GLU A 346 13.42 13.97 -10.32
C GLU A 346 14.48 14.91 -9.78
N VAL A 347 15.75 14.47 -9.84
CA VAL A 347 16.90 15.27 -9.38
C VAL A 347 17.02 16.57 -10.17
N ILE A 348 16.91 16.50 -11.49
CA ILE A 348 16.95 17.67 -12.38
C ILE A 348 15.77 18.61 -12.12
N SER A 349 14.58 18.07 -11.85
CA SER A 349 13.40 18.88 -11.51
C SER A 349 13.63 19.69 -10.24
N ILE A 350 14.28 19.12 -9.22
CA ILE A 350 14.68 19.85 -8.02
C ILE A 350 15.69 20.95 -8.36
N PHE A 351 16.70 20.66 -9.17
CA PHE A 351 17.71 21.67 -9.52
C PHE A 351 17.17 22.80 -10.38
N ARG A 352 16.10 22.59 -11.13
CA ARG A 352 15.40 23.65 -11.88
C ARG A 352 14.64 24.63 -11.00
N MET A 353 14.28 24.25 -9.79
CA MET A 353 13.56 25.15 -8.88
C MET A 353 14.45 26.30 -8.36
N PHE A 354 15.78 26.26 -8.59
CA PHE A 354 16.77 27.14 -7.95
C PHE A 354 17.82 27.68 -8.92
#